data_AF-A0A644Z3B7-F1
#
_entry.id   AF-A0A644Z3B7-F1
#
_cell.length_a   1.000
_cell.length_b   1.000
_cell.length_c   1.000
_cell.angle_alpha   90.00
_cell.angle_beta   90.00
_cell.angle_gamma   90.00
#
_symmetry.space_group_name_H-M   'P 1'
#
loop_
_entity.id
_entity.type
_entity.pdbx_description
1 polymer ?
#
loop_
_entity_poly.entity_id
_entity_poly.type
_entity_poly.pdbx_seq_one_letter_code
_entity_poly.pdbx_strand_id
1 'polypeptide(L)'
;MNYKENRELWVTRVASFRESGMNQSQWCKANEIKLSALGYWLRKLNPRDDSDTEAGIFEFASLKVPDTCSAKSIILEVGAVKIHLNTDFDEKLLLKTIRTLQQL
;
A
#
# COMPACT_ATOMS: atom_id res chain seq x y z
N MET A 1 -24.01 11.23 22.58
CA MET A 1 -23.01 12.18 22.05
C MET A 1 -22.90 11.98 20.55
N ASN A 2 -22.96 13.07 19.80
CA ASN A 2 -23.39 13.16 18.39
C ASN A 2 -22.33 12.60 17.42
N TYR A 3 -22.63 11.49 16.74
CA TYR A 3 -21.67 10.79 15.86
C TYR A 3 -21.27 11.60 14.61
N LYS A 4 -22.05 12.62 14.23
CA LYS A 4 -21.80 13.45 13.04
C LYS A 4 -20.80 14.59 13.28
N GLU A 5 -20.82 15.21 14.46
CA GLU A 5 -19.90 16.31 14.84
C GLU A 5 -18.43 15.88 14.78
N ASN A 6 -18.15 14.58 14.94
CA ASN A 6 -16.80 14.06 14.86
C ASN A 6 -16.25 14.06 13.43
N ARG A 7 -17.07 13.83 12.39
CA ARG A 7 -16.55 13.60 11.03
C ARG A 7 -15.90 14.84 10.44
N GLU A 8 -16.56 16.00 10.50
CA GLU A 8 -16.03 17.24 9.93
C GLU A 8 -14.74 17.67 10.64
N LEU A 9 -14.71 17.57 11.97
CA LEU A 9 -13.52 17.81 12.78
C LEU A 9 -12.34 16.90 12.36
N TRP A 10 -12.63 15.63 12.10
CA TRP A 10 -11.60 14.68 11.67
C TRP A 10 -11.15 14.87 10.23
N VAL A 11 -12.03 15.36 9.34
CA VAL A 11 -11.64 15.77 7.98
C VAL A 11 -10.62 16.92 8.06
N THR A 12 -10.89 17.96 8.84
CA THR A 12 -9.97 19.09 9.02
C THR A 12 -8.65 18.65 9.64
N ARG A 13 -8.70 17.78 10.65
CA ARG A 13 -7.50 17.21 11.30
C ARG A 13 -6.65 16.39 10.34
N VAL A 14 -7.27 15.53 9.52
CA VAL A 14 -6.54 14.72 8.52
C VAL A 14 -5.95 15.62 7.43
N ALA A 15 -6.65 16.68 7.01
CA ALA A 15 -6.09 17.66 6.08
C ALA A 15 -4.85 18.36 6.66
N SER A 16 -4.94 18.86 7.89
CA SER A 16 -3.81 19.48 8.60
C SER A 16 -2.64 18.51 8.81
N PHE A 17 -2.92 17.23 9.10
CA PHE A 17 -1.89 16.19 9.15
C PHE A 17 -1.19 16.01 7.80
N ARG A 18 -1.94 15.94 6.69
CA ARG A 18 -1.38 15.79 5.34
C ARG A 18 -0.54 17.01 4.93
N GLU A 19 -0.98 18.22 5.27
CA GLU A 19 -0.22 19.46 5.03
C GLU A 19 1.05 19.54 5.89
N SER A 20 1.02 19.00 7.11
CA SER A 20 2.17 19.04 8.00
C SER A 20 3.35 18.20 7.50
N GLY A 21 3.08 17.16 6.69
CA GLY A 21 4.10 16.21 6.23
C GLY A 21 4.82 15.46 7.36
N MET A 22 4.34 15.57 8.60
CA MET A 22 4.96 15.00 9.79
C MET A 22 4.63 13.51 9.93
N ASN A 23 5.46 12.78 10.68
CA ASN A 23 5.12 11.40 11.04
C ASN A 23 3.89 11.37 11.96
N GLN A 24 3.03 10.35 11.83
CA GLN A 24 1.79 10.20 12.59
C GLN A 24 2.03 10.32 14.11
N SER A 25 3.09 9.70 14.62
CA SER A 25 3.47 9.76 16.03
C SER A 25 3.81 11.18 16.51
N GLN A 26 4.57 11.93 15.71
CA GLN A 26 4.96 13.31 16.02
C GLN A 26 3.75 14.25 15.99
N TRP A 27 2.91 14.11 14.97
CA TRP A 27 1.70 14.92 14.83
C TRP A 27 0.67 14.61 15.92
N CYS A 28 0.49 13.33 16.27
CA CYS A 28 -0.36 12.91 17.39
C CYS A 28 0.14 13.47 18.73
N LYS A 29 1.46 13.48 18.95
CA LYS A 29 2.07 14.07 20.16
C LYS A 29 1.88 15.59 20.23
N ALA A 30 2.00 16.28 19.11
CA ALA A 30 1.84 17.74 19.05
C ALA A 30 0.38 18.20 19.20
N ASN A 31 -0.58 17.40 18.73
CA ASN A 31 -2.01 17.73 18.76
C ASN A 31 -2.77 17.01 19.89
N GLU A 32 -2.06 16.29 20.77
CA GLU A 32 -2.62 15.50 21.87
C GLU A 32 -3.71 14.51 21.43
N ILE A 33 -3.54 13.92 20.25
CA ILE A 33 -4.48 12.98 19.65
C ILE A 33 -3.97 11.55 19.81
N LYS A 34 -4.88 10.62 20.07
CA LYS A 34 -4.56 9.18 20.11
C LYS A 34 -4.20 8.68 18.70
N LEU A 35 -3.06 7.99 18.57
CA LEU A 35 -2.60 7.39 17.32
C LEU A 35 -3.65 6.46 16.70
N SER A 36 -4.34 5.67 17.54
CA SER A 36 -5.42 4.77 17.11
C SER A 36 -6.60 5.51 16.47
N ALA A 37 -6.92 6.71 16.97
CA ALA A 37 -7.99 7.52 16.43
C ALA A 37 -7.58 8.12 15.07
N LEU A 38 -6.34 8.64 14.96
CA LEU A 38 -5.82 9.13 13.68
C LEU A 38 -5.79 8.03 12.61
N GLY A 39 -5.29 6.84 12.95
CA GLY A 39 -5.27 5.70 12.03
C GLY A 39 -6.66 5.29 11.56
N TYR A 40 -7.64 5.23 12.47
CA TYR A 40 -9.04 4.95 12.12
C TYR A 40 -9.59 5.96 11.11
N TRP A 41 -9.37 7.26 11.32
CA TRP A 41 -9.87 8.31 10.42
C TRP A 41 -9.09 8.41 9.12
N LEU A 42 -7.79 8.10 9.10
CA LEU A 42 -7.02 7.99 7.87
C LEU A 42 -7.56 6.89 6.95
N ARG A 43 -7.89 5.71 7.53
CA ARG A 43 -8.53 4.62 6.78
C ARG A 43 -9.93 5.00 6.31
N LYS A 44 -10.75 5.51 7.22
CA LYS A 44 -12.15 5.90 6.94
C LYS A 44 -12.30 7.02 5.91
N LEU A 45 -11.31 7.90 5.80
CA LEU A 45 -11.29 9.00 4.83
C LEU A 45 -10.46 8.66 3.57
N ASN A 46 -9.95 7.43 3.46
CA ASN A 46 -9.26 6.97 2.27
C ASN A 46 -10.30 6.46 1.25
N PRO A 47 -10.45 7.09 0.06
CA PRO A 47 -11.47 6.74 -0.92
C PRO A 47 -11.24 5.38 -1.63
N ARG A 48 -10.28 4.57 -1.18
CA ARG A 48 -9.94 3.26 -1.74
C ARG A 48 -10.49 2.08 -0.94
N ASP A 49 -11.10 2.32 0.22
CA ASP A 49 -11.37 1.28 1.23
C ASP A 49 -12.87 1.19 1.57
N ASP A 50 -13.74 1.27 0.55
CA ASP A 50 -15.17 0.90 0.65
C ASP A 50 -15.37 -0.63 0.67
N SER A 51 -14.39 -1.38 1.19
CA SER A 51 -14.54 -2.79 1.52
C SER A 51 -14.37 -2.95 3.02
N ASP A 52 -15.47 -3.30 3.69
CA ASP A 52 -15.48 -3.87 5.02
C ASP A 52 -14.30 -4.83 5.21
N THR A 53 -13.56 -4.71 6.32
CA THR A 53 -13.20 -5.83 7.22
C THR A 53 -12.10 -5.44 8.23
N GLU A 54 -12.43 -5.76 9.48
CA GLU A 54 -11.57 -6.09 10.62
C GLU A 54 -10.75 -5.05 11.37
N ALA A 55 -10.87 -5.26 12.69
CA ALA A 55 -10.14 -4.67 13.77
C ALA A 55 -8.77 -5.34 13.87
N GLY A 56 -7.77 -4.52 14.19
CA GLY A 56 -6.59 -5.01 14.89
C GLY A 56 -5.32 -5.13 14.04
N ILE A 57 -4.37 -4.28 14.44
CA ILE A 57 -2.95 -4.58 14.63
C ILE A 57 -2.06 -4.76 13.38
N PHE A 58 -0.88 -4.15 13.49
CA PHE A 58 0.31 -4.23 12.63
C PHE A 58 0.32 -3.30 11.42
N GLU A 59 0.85 -2.11 11.69
CA GLU A 59 1.71 -1.38 10.78
C GLU A 59 2.82 -2.33 10.28
N PHE A 60 2.54 -3.06 9.19
CA PHE A 60 3.62 -3.37 8.26
C PHE A 60 4.07 -2.01 7.77
N ALA A 61 5.13 -1.49 8.39
CA ALA A 61 5.87 -0.37 7.86
C ALA A 61 6.17 -0.74 6.40
N SER A 62 5.50 -0.06 5.46
CA SER A 62 5.86 -0.13 4.07
C SER A 62 7.19 0.60 3.99
N LEU A 63 8.26 -0.14 4.28
CA LEU A 63 9.60 0.21 3.90
C LEU A 63 9.50 0.37 2.39
N LYS A 64 9.48 1.64 1.94
CA LYS A 64 9.95 1.97 0.61
C LYS A 64 11.41 1.55 0.63
N VAL A 65 11.64 0.27 0.36
CA VAL A 65 12.95 -0.19 -0.07
C VAL A 65 13.23 0.71 -1.26
N PRO A 66 14.27 1.58 -1.21
CA PRO A 66 14.69 2.24 -2.43
C PRO A 66 14.86 1.12 -3.46
N ASP A 67 14.38 1.34 -4.69
CA ASP A 67 14.54 0.42 -5.82
C ASP A 67 16.04 0.31 -6.19
N THR A 68 16.86 -0.14 -5.25
CA THR A 68 18.29 -0.44 -5.38
C THR A 68 18.54 -1.94 -5.30
N CYS A 69 17.48 -2.76 -5.35
CA CYS A 69 17.63 -4.10 -5.86
C CYS A 69 17.74 -3.99 -7.38
N SER A 70 18.96 -3.77 -7.86
CA SER A 70 19.37 -4.11 -9.22
C SER A 70 19.29 -5.63 -9.40
N ALA A 71 18.11 -6.22 -9.17
CA ALA A 71 17.78 -7.56 -9.57
C ALA A 71 17.70 -7.50 -11.10
N LYS A 72 18.68 -8.12 -11.76
CA LYS A 72 18.78 -8.15 -13.22
C LYS A 72 17.51 -8.81 -13.75
N SER A 73 16.55 -8.01 -14.17
CA SER A 73 15.29 -8.52 -14.70
C SER A 73 15.38 -8.62 -16.21
N ILE A 74 14.77 -9.67 -16.75
CA ILE A 74 14.69 -9.91 -18.19
C ILE A 74 13.22 -9.82 -18.57
N ILE A 75 12.94 -9.08 -19.64
CA ILE A 75 11.60 -9.01 -20.24
C ILE A 75 11.64 -9.88 -21.50
N LEU A 76 10.79 -10.88 -21.56
CA LEU A 76 10.58 -11.72 -22.74
C LEU A 76 9.25 -11.34 -23.39
N GLU A 77 9.28 -11.15 -24.70
CA GLU A 77 8.08 -10.93 -25.52
C GLU A 77 7.89 -12.14 -26.44
N VAL A 78 6.78 -12.85 -26.26
CA VAL A 78 6.40 -14.01 -27.09
C VAL A 78 5.04 -13.71 -27.70
N GLY A 79 5.02 -13.32 -28.97
CA GLY A 79 3.79 -12.89 -29.66
C GLY A 79 3.20 -11.64 -29.01
N ALA A 80 1.98 -11.75 -28.48
CA ALA A 80 1.28 -10.67 -27.77
C ALA A 80 1.51 -10.66 -26.25
N VAL A 81 2.30 -11.60 -25.71
CA VAL A 81 2.48 -11.77 -24.26
C VAL A 81 3.85 -11.23 -23.84
N LYS A 82 3.83 -10.36 -22.83
CA LYS A 82 5.05 -9.82 -22.18
C LYS A 82 5.22 -10.47 -20.82
N ILE A 83 6.35 -11.14 -20.64
CA ILE A 83 6.71 -11.84 -19.40
C ILE A 83 7.88 -11.11 -18.75
N HIS A 84 7.67 -10.65 -17.52
CA HIS A 84 8.72 -10.02 -16.71
C HIS A 84 9.29 -11.06 -15.74
N LEU A 85 10.60 -11.28 -15.80
CA LEU A 85 11.32 -12.24 -14.97
C LEU A 85 12.38 -11.55 -14.13
N ASN A 86 12.50 -11.98 -12.87
CA ASN A 86 13.61 -11.62 -11.98
C ASN A 86 14.71 -12.70 -12.01
N THR A 87 15.92 -12.41 -11.54
CA THR A 87 17.05 -13.37 -11.53
C THR A 87 16.79 -14.69 -10.82
N ASP A 88 15.88 -14.71 -9.85
CA ASP A 88 15.57 -15.88 -9.03
C ASP A 88 14.41 -16.72 -9.61
N PHE A 89 14.21 -16.65 -10.93
CA PHE A 89 13.14 -17.38 -11.60
C PHE A 89 13.42 -18.89 -11.65
N ASP A 90 12.35 -19.69 -11.55
CA ASP A 90 12.44 -21.13 -11.78
C ASP A 90 12.46 -21.41 -13.29
N GLU A 91 13.61 -21.90 -13.78
CA GLU A 91 13.83 -22.27 -15.17
C GLU A 91 12.82 -23.30 -15.67
N LYS A 92 12.46 -24.29 -14.84
CA LYS A 92 11.50 -25.34 -15.23
C LYS A 92 10.10 -24.77 -15.38
N LEU A 93 9.71 -23.86 -14.48
CA LEU A 93 8.44 -23.17 -14.54
C LEU A 93 8.36 -22.28 -15.78
N LEU A 94 9.41 -21.49 -16.05
CA LEU A 94 9.48 -20.64 -17.23
C LEU A 94 9.31 -21.47 -18.51
N LEU A 95 10.03 -22.58 -18.61
CA LEU A 95 10.03 -23.42 -19.79
C LEU A 95 8.66 -24.08 -20.01
N LYS A 96 7.98 -24.51 -18.93
CA LYS A 96 6.60 -25.01 -18.99
C LYS A 96 5.65 -23.93 -19.50
N THR A 97 5.74 -22.72 -18.96
CA THR A 97 4.90 -21.58 -19.36
C THR A 97 5.09 -21.21 -20.82
N ILE A 98 6.35 -21.12 -21.30
CA ILE A 98 6.64 -20.83 -22.70
C ILE A 98 6.06 -21.91 -23.63
N ARG A 99 6.24 -23.19 -23.29
CA ARG A 99 5.68 -24.31 -24.08
C ARG A 99 4.16 -24.24 -24.17
N THR A 100 3.48 -23.94 -23.07
CA THR A 100 2.02 -23.81 -23.06
C THR A 100 1.57 -22.61 -23.90
N LEU A 101 2.29 -21.49 -23.84
CA LEU A 101 2.00 -20.30 -24.65
C LEU A 101 2.26 -20.51 -26.15
N GLN A 102 3.19 -21.38 -26.53
CA GLN A 102 3.44 -21.74 -27.94
C GLN A 102 2.40 -22.70 -28.52
N GLN A 103 1.62 -23.38 -27.68
CA GLN A 103 0.57 -24.32 -28.09
C GLN A 103 -0.82 -23.66 -28.21
N LEU A 104 -0.94 -22.40 -27.80
CA LEU A 104 -2.10 -21.54 -28.00
C LEU A 104 -1.98 -20.82 -29.36
#